data_AF-G2XY06-F1
#
_entry.id   AF-G2XY06-F1
#
_cell.length_a   1.000
_cell.length_b   1.000
_cell.length_c   1.000
_cell.angle_alpha   90.00
_cell.angle_beta   90.00
_cell.angle_gamma   90.00
#
_symmetry.space_group_name_H-M   'P 1'
#
loop_
_entity.id
_entity.type
_entity.pdbx_description
1 polymer ?
#
loop_
_entity_poly.entity_id
_entity_poly.type
_entity_poly.pdbx_seq_one_letter_code
_entity_poly.pdbx_strand_id
1 'polypeptide(L)'
;MYGARTSSRHFRPNPRYPRDPRARLRRPQWHGKGYREYGNILFFQLHRSCSSGRGFSRYFESHETANMHDLLDGIESALSREYQLPENLHLEFFLRRTQIIGEDALVGSVFDGGETVYAKVFDNYGVELVGIGLFDNIWQAKERRGGQ
;
A
#
# COMPACT_ATOMS: atom_id res chain seq x y z
N MET A 1 -4.79 30.91 7.44
CA MET A 1 -3.81 29.81 7.57
C MET A 1 -4.56 28.56 7.99
N TYR A 2 -4.84 27.64 7.06
CA TYR A 2 -5.56 26.40 7.38
C TYR A 2 -4.55 25.25 7.44
N GLY A 3 -4.22 24.82 8.65
CA GLY A 3 -3.35 23.68 8.90
C GLY A 3 -4.03 22.39 8.43
N ALA A 4 -3.40 21.69 7.50
CA ALA A 4 -3.77 20.33 7.13
C ALA A 4 -3.59 19.43 8.36
N ARG A 5 -4.70 18.97 8.94
CA ARG A 5 -4.67 17.88 9.92
C ARG A 5 -4.34 16.58 9.17
N THR A 6 -3.06 16.27 9.04
CA THR A 6 -2.61 14.91 8.75
C THR A 6 -3.01 14.05 9.95
N SER A 7 -4.08 13.27 9.78
CA SER A 7 -4.53 12.32 10.79
C SER A 7 -3.54 11.16 10.85
N SER A 8 -2.48 11.29 11.65
CA SER A 8 -1.62 10.19 12.09
C SER A 8 -2.40 9.28 13.03
N ARG A 9 -3.36 8.53 12.50
CA ARG A 9 -3.98 7.44 13.25
C ARG A 9 -3.03 6.26 13.16
N HIS A 10 -2.42 5.91 14.29
CA HIS A 10 -1.86 4.57 14.51
C HIS A 10 -2.80 3.52 13.93
N PHE A 11 -2.27 2.62 13.12
CA PHE A 11 -3.06 1.54 12.59
C PHE A 11 -3.50 0.66 13.76
N ARG A 12 -4.81 0.69 14.08
CA ARG A 12 -5.38 -0.27 15.03
C ARG A 12 -5.69 -1.54 14.24
N PRO A 13 -5.18 -2.72 14.64
CA PRO A 13 -5.58 -3.99 14.03
C PRO A 13 -7.10 -4.04 14.01
N ASN A 14 -7.66 -4.36 12.84
CA ASN A 14 -9.08 -4.14 12.56
C ASN A 14 -9.98 -4.92 13.55
N PRO A 15 -10.68 -4.25 14.49
CA PRO A 15 -11.58 -4.94 15.42
C PRO A 15 -12.85 -5.47 14.73
N ARG A 16 -13.06 -5.18 13.44
CA ARG A 16 -14.22 -5.67 12.65
C ARG A 16 -14.10 -7.13 12.18
N TYR A 17 -13.08 -7.85 12.62
CA TYR A 17 -13.11 -9.31 12.59
C TYR A 17 -13.05 -9.85 14.03
N PRO A 18 -14.15 -9.80 14.80
CA PRO A 18 -14.41 -10.94 15.68
C PRO A 18 -14.35 -12.18 14.78
N ARG A 19 -13.77 -13.29 15.24
CA ARG A 19 -14.04 -14.60 14.61
C ARG A 19 -15.56 -14.77 14.65
N ASP A 20 -16.28 -14.35 13.63
CA ASP A 20 -17.72 -14.58 13.53
C ASP A 20 -17.86 -16.08 13.26
N PRO A 21 -18.33 -16.88 14.23
CA PRO A 21 -18.44 -18.32 14.07
C PRO A 21 -19.50 -18.71 13.02
N ARG A 22 -20.30 -17.74 12.53
CA ARG A 22 -21.33 -17.92 11.51
C ARG A 22 -20.91 -17.42 10.13
N ALA A 23 -19.79 -16.70 9.99
CA ALA A 23 -19.24 -16.38 8.69
C ALA A 23 -18.82 -17.69 8.03
N ARG A 24 -19.44 -18.04 6.89
CA ARG A 24 -18.98 -19.19 6.09
C ARG A 24 -17.49 -19.03 5.88
N LEU A 25 -16.71 -19.99 6.40
CA LEU A 25 -15.28 -20.11 6.13
C LEU A 25 -15.11 -20.09 4.62
N ARG A 26 -14.77 -18.93 4.05
CA ARG A 26 -14.32 -18.86 2.67
C ARG A 26 -13.04 -19.68 2.68
N ARG A 27 -13.04 -20.80 1.95
CA ARG A 27 -11.82 -21.61 1.81
C ARG A 27 -10.70 -20.67 1.37
N PRO A 28 -9.52 -20.72 2.01
CA PRO A 28 -8.38 -19.92 1.57
C PRO A 28 -8.18 -20.17 0.08
N GLN A 29 -8.38 -19.12 -0.71
CA GLN A 29 -8.11 -19.16 -2.14
C GLN A 29 -6.63 -18.87 -2.32
N TRP A 30 -5.98 -19.49 -3.30
CA TRP A 30 -4.61 -19.14 -3.67
C TRP A 30 -4.50 -17.62 -3.88
N HIS A 31 -3.55 -16.99 -3.18
CA HIS A 31 -3.34 -15.52 -3.10
C HIS A 31 -4.53 -14.71 -2.53
N GLY A 32 -5.48 -15.37 -1.87
CA GLY A 32 -6.60 -14.74 -1.18
C GLY A 32 -6.33 -14.45 0.30
N LYS A 33 -7.30 -13.79 0.95
CA LYS A 33 -7.26 -13.55 2.40
C LYS A 33 -7.11 -14.85 3.19
N GLY A 34 -6.23 -14.83 4.18
CA GLY A 34 -5.90 -15.95 5.05
C GLY A 34 -5.09 -17.06 4.38
N TYR A 35 -4.70 -16.91 3.10
CA TYR A 35 -3.81 -17.88 2.45
C TYR A 35 -2.37 -17.64 2.88
N ARG A 36 -1.66 -18.73 3.19
CA ARG A 36 -0.23 -18.74 3.46
C ARG A 36 0.44 -19.81 2.62
N GLU A 37 1.39 -19.43 1.79
CA GLU A 37 2.24 -20.44 1.14
C GLU A 37 3.28 -20.93 2.17
N TYR A 38 3.47 -22.25 2.23
CA TYR A 38 4.30 -22.95 3.23
C TYR A 38 3.98 -22.59 4.71
N GLY A 39 2.80 -22.02 4.97
CA GLY A 39 2.34 -21.65 6.31
C GLY A 39 2.81 -20.29 6.84
N ASN A 40 3.67 -19.55 6.12
CA ASN A 40 4.22 -18.28 6.62
C ASN A 40 4.41 -17.18 5.55
N ILE A 41 4.20 -17.46 4.26
CA ILE A 41 4.34 -16.47 3.18
C ILE A 41 2.98 -15.85 2.86
N LEU A 42 2.92 -14.54 2.96
CA LEU A 42 1.82 -13.67 2.61
C LEU A 42 1.95 -13.16 1.18
N PHE A 43 0.83 -13.06 0.49
CA PHE A 43 0.72 -12.40 -0.81
C PHE A 43 -0.18 -11.19 -0.69
N PHE A 44 0.24 -10.07 -1.25
CA PHE A 44 -0.62 -8.92 -1.45
C PHE A 44 -0.38 -8.32 -2.82
N GLN A 45 -1.35 -7.56 -3.30
CA GLN A 45 -1.26 -6.86 -4.56
C GLN A 45 -0.60 -5.50 -4.32
N LEU A 46 0.57 -5.26 -4.89
CA LEU A 46 1.18 -3.94 -4.95
C LEU A 46 0.62 -3.19 -6.16
N HIS A 47 -0.13 -2.12 -5.92
CA HIS A 47 -0.73 -1.28 -6.95
C HIS A 47 -0.08 0.10 -7.00
N ARG A 48 0.57 0.40 -8.13
CA ARG A 48 1.14 1.71 -8.45
C ARG A 48 0.04 2.66 -8.91
N SER A 49 -0.41 3.52 -8.01
CA SER A 49 -1.53 4.45 -8.22
C SER A 49 -1.16 5.69 -9.02
N CYS A 50 0.13 5.91 -9.26
CA CYS A 50 0.68 7.12 -9.86
C CYS A 50 0.87 7.05 -11.38
N SER A 51 0.46 5.97 -12.06
CA SER A 51 0.70 5.81 -13.51
C SER A 51 -0.52 6.19 -14.36
N SER A 52 -0.29 6.88 -15.49
CA SER A 52 -1.30 7.54 -16.33
C SER A 52 -2.27 6.61 -17.09
N GLY A 53 -1.90 5.35 -17.37
CA GLY A 53 -2.64 4.52 -18.33
C GLY A 53 -3.61 3.50 -17.72
N ARG A 54 -3.32 3.03 -16.51
CA ARG A 54 -4.03 2.04 -15.67
C ARG A 54 -2.99 1.64 -14.64
N GLY A 55 -3.17 2.01 -13.38
CA GLY A 55 -2.17 1.74 -12.34
C GLY A 55 -1.63 0.31 -12.42
N PHE A 56 -0.31 0.18 -12.41
CA PHE A 56 0.35 -1.11 -12.56
C PHE A 56 0.16 -1.92 -11.28
N SER A 57 -0.35 -3.14 -11.38
CA SER A 57 -0.50 -4.04 -10.24
C SER A 57 0.36 -5.28 -10.43
N ARG A 58 1.11 -5.66 -9.40
CA ARG A 58 1.80 -6.95 -9.31
C ARG A 58 1.55 -7.61 -7.97
N TYR A 59 1.86 -8.89 -7.87
CA TYR A 59 1.94 -9.57 -6.58
C TYR A 59 3.25 -9.20 -5.90
N PHE A 60 3.21 -9.13 -4.58
CA PHE A 60 4.40 -9.00 -3.74
C PHE A 60 4.26 -9.98 -2.58
N GLU A 61 5.37 -10.65 -2.28
CA GLU A 61 5.46 -11.66 -1.24
C GLU A 61 6.19 -11.13 -0.02
N SER A 62 5.77 -11.56 1.16
CA SER A 62 6.47 -11.24 2.41
C SER A 62 6.23 -12.33 3.43
N HIS A 63 7.18 -12.50 4.35
CA HIS A 63 6.99 -13.39 5.49
C HIS A 63 6.11 -12.72 6.54
N GLU A 64 5.20 -13.47 7.14
CA GLU A 64 4.36 -12.96 8.22
C GLU A 64 5.16 -12.53 9.46
N THR A 65 6.36 -13.09 9.64
CA THR A 65 7.31 -12.76 10.70
C THR A 65 8.28 -11.63 10.33
N ALA A 66 8.20 -11.07 9.12
CA ALA A 66 9.00 -9.92 8.74
C ALA A 66 8.53 -8.66 9.50
N ASN A 67 9.44 -7.69 9.67
CA ASN A 67 9.06 -6.38 10.19
C ASN A 67 8.37 -5.55 9.09
N MET A 68 7.44 -4.68 9.47
CA MET A 68 6.84 -3.69 8.58
C MET A 68 7.88 -2.78 7.91
N HIS A 69 8.98 -2.43 8.59
CA HIS A 69 10.08 -1.69 7.98
C HIS A 69 10.70 -2.46 6.81
N ASP A 70 11.09 -3.71 7.02
CA ASP A 70 11.65 -4.56 5.97
C ASP A 70 10.69 -4.73 4.79
N LEU A 71 9.38 -4.81 5.09
CA LEU A 71 8.35 -4.87 4.06
C LEU A 71 8.32 -3.61 3.20
N LEU A 72 8.26 -2.43 3.83
CA LEU A 72 8.18 -1.15 3.12
C LEU A 72 9.46 -0.89 2.33
N ASP A 73 10.63 -1.14 2.91
CA ASP A 73 11.93 -1.01 2.24
C ASP A 73 12.03 -1.97 1.05
N GLY A 74 11.53 -3.20 1.21
CA GLY A 74 11.46 -4.19 0.13
C GLY A 74 10.56 -3.74 -1.02
N ILE A 75 9.38 -3.19 -0.70
CA ILE A 75 8.46 -2.63 -1.70
C ILE A 75 9.08 -1.44 -2.41
N GLU A 76 9.69 -0.51 -1.67
CA GLU A 76 10.35 0.67 -2.21
C GLU A 76 11.52 0.32 -3.12
N SER A 77 12.40 -0.59 -2.68
CA SER A 77 13.51 -1.12 -3.47
C SER A 77 13.02 -1.81 -4.75
N ALA A 78 11.92 -2.56 -4.66
CA ALA A 78 11.35 -3.23 -5.82
C ALA A 78 10.68 -2.25 -6.80
N LEU A 79 10.19 -1.09 -6.34
CA LEU A 79 9.61 -0.05 -7.20
C LEU A 79 10.67 0.86 -7.82
N SER A 80 11.70 1.22 -7.06
CA SER A 80 12.80 2.08 -7.53
C SER A 80 13.60 1.45 -8.67
N ARG A 81 13.65 0.12 -8.73
CA ARG A 81 14.22 -0.65 -9.86
C ARG A 81 13.40 -0.55 -11.14
N GLU A 82 12.08 -0.39 -11.02
CA GLU A 82 11.17 -0.31 -12.17
C GLU A 82 10.96 1.12 -12.65
N TYR A 83 11.11 2.09 -11.74
CA TYR A 83 10.76 3.47 -11.98
C TYR A 83 11.56 4.40 -11.08
N GLN A 84 12.26 5.37 -11.67
CA GLN A 84 13.00 6.39 -10.93
C GLN A 84 12.14 7.62 -10.69
N LEU A 85 12.05 8.01 -9.43
CA LEU A 85 11.41 9.26 -9.01
C LEU A 85 12.45 10.41 -9.04
N PRO A 86 12.04 11.62 -9.45
CA PRO A 86 12.79 12.84 -9.17
C PRO A 86 13.06 13.00 -7.66
N GLU A 87 14.20 13.59 -7.30
CA GLU A 87 14.64 13.74 -5.89
C GLU A 87 13.64 14.48 -4.99
N ASN A 88 12.79 15.34 -5.56
CA ASN A 88 11.80 16.10 -4.82
C ASN A 88 10.49 15.33 -4.60
N LEU A 89 10.40 14.08 -5.06
CA LEU A 89 9.23 13.22 -4.96
C LEU A 89 9.58 11.93 -4.20
N HIS A 90 8.65 11.44 -3.41
CA HIS A 90 8.81 10.21 -2.64
C HIS A 90 7.58 9.32 -2.72
N LEU A 91 7.77 8.04 -2.41
CA LEU A 91 6.68 7.08 -2.32
C LEU A 91 6.09 7.10 -0.91
N GLU A 92 4.77 6.99 -0.87
CA GLU A 92 4.04 6.66 0.34
C GLU A 92 3.12 5.48 0.07
N PHE A 93 3.02 4.60 1.07
CA PHE A 93 2.28 3.34 0.97
C PHE A 93 0.98 3.40 1.73
N PHE A 94 -0.09 2.88 1.13
CA PHE A 94 -1.43 2.95 1.69
C PHE A 94 -2.12 1.59 1.64
N LEU A 95 -2.80 1.24 2.72
CA LEU A 95 -3.80 0.17 2.73
C LEU A 95 -5.18 0.82 2.71
N ARG A 96 -5.91 0.68 1.60
CA ARG A 96 -7.20 1.34 1.35
C ARG A 96 -7.09 2.87 1.40
N ARG A 97 -7.34 3.48 2.56
CA ARG A 97 -7.28 4.95 2.81
C ARG A 97 -6.35 5.30 3.97
N THR A 98 -5.70 4.31 4.57
CA THR A 98 -4.81 4.50 5.71
C THR A 98 -3.38 4.42 5.21
N GLN A 99 -2.59 5.44 5.51
CA GLN A 99 -1.15 5.40 5.27
C GLN A 99 -0.53 4.34 6.17
N ILE A 100 0.36 3.55 5.58
CA ILE A 100 1.16 2.57 6.29
C ILE A 100 2.48 3.28 6.59
N ILE A 101 2.76 3.46 7.86
CA ILE A 101 4.03 3.96 8.35
C ILE A 101 4.78 2.72 8.86
N GLY A 102 6.10 2.66 8.71
CA GLY A 102 6.89 1.59 9.32
C GLY A 102 6.69 1.65 10.84
N GLU A 103 5.81 0.79 11.33
CA GLU A 103 5.54 0.59 12.75
C GLU A 103 6.37 -0.60 13.22
N ASP A 104 6.77 -0.66 14.49
CA ASP A 104 7.42 -1.83 15.10
C ASP A 104 6.40 -2.98 15.26
N ALA A 105 5.95 -3.53 14.14
CA ALA A 105 4.96 -4.57 14.04
C ALA A 105 5.40 -5.63 13.03
N LEU A 106 4.92 -6.85 13.23
CA LEU A 106 5.10 -7.93 12.26
C LEU A 106 4.08 -7.81 11.13
N VAL A 107 4.47 -8.14 9.91
CA VAL A 107 3.59 -8.10 8.74
C VAL A 107 2.31 -8.90 8.98
N GLY A 108 2.40 -10.11 9.55
CA GLY A 108 1.24 -10.97 9.83
C GLY A 108 0.28 -10.44 10.90
N SER A 109 0.69 -9.44 11.69
CA SER A 109 -0.18 -8.77 12.66
C SER A 109 -1.04 -7.67 12.01
N VAL A 110 -0.61 -7.17 10.85
CA VAL A 110 -1.24 -6.06 10.11
C VAL A 110 -2.00 -6.58 8.88
N PHE A 111 -1.41 -7.56 8.18
CA PHE A 111 -1.91 -8.12 6.93
C PHE A 111 -2.38 -9.56 7.12
N ASP A 112 -3.44 -9.90 6.39
CA ASP A 112 -3.96 -11.26 6.35
C ASP A 112 -3.77 -11.93 4.97
N GLY A 113 -3.18 -11.21 4.02
CA GLY A 113 -2.99 -11.64 2.64
C GLY A 113 -4.18 -11.27 1.76
N GLY A 114 -3.95 -11.23 0.45
CA GLY A 114 -4.93 -10.78 -0.54
C GLY A 114 -5.33 -9.31 -0.45
N GLU A 115 -4.70 -8.52 0.43
CA GLU A 115 -4.85 -7.07 0.45
C GLU A 115 -4.20 -6.40 -0.77
N THR A 116 -4.61 -5.16 -1.05
CA THR A 116 -3.95 -4.29 -2.02
C THR A 116 -3.22 -3.17 -1.29
N VAL A 117 -1.89 -3.11 -1.45
CA VAL A 117 -1.04 -2.00 -1.02
C VAL A 117 -0.92 -1.02 -2.18
N TYR A 118 -1.32 0.22 -1.95
CA TYR A 118 -1.27 1.29 -2.92
C TYR A 118 0.02 2.09 -2.73
N ALA A 119 0.89 2.05 -3.74
CA ALA A 119 2.03 2.96 -3.84
C ALA A 119 1.56 4.25 -4.51
N LYS A 120 1.76 5.37 -3.83
CA LYS A 120 1.40 6.71 -4.28
C LYS A 120 2.64 7.61 -4.22
N VAL A 121 2.65 8.65 -5.05
CA VAL A 121 3.77 9.59 -5.11
C VAL A 121 3.32 10.92 -4.52
N PHE A 122 4.19 11.49 -3.70
CA PHE A 122 3.98 12.78 -3.04
C PHE A 122 5.18 13.68 -3.27
N ASP A 123 4.94 14.99 -3.21
CA ASP A 123 6.01 15.98 -3.09
C ASP A 123 6.32 16.30 -1.63
N ASN A 124 7.37 17.08 -1.41
CA ASN A 124 7.78 17.59 -0.10
C ASN A 124 6.72 18.44 0.62
N TYR A 125 5.65 18.86 -0.07
CA TYR A 125 4.53 19.63 0.49
C TYR A 125 3.31 18.74 0.82
N GLY A 126 3.40 17.43 0.59
CA GLY A 126 2.33 16.46 0.85
C GLY A 126 1.22 16.45 -0.21
N VAL A 127 1.51 16.93 -1.43
CA VAL A 127 0.58 16.87 -2.55
C VAL A 127 0.73 15.53 -3.27
N GLU A 128 -0.36 14.77 -3.39
CA GLU A 128 -0.39 13.53 -4.16
C GLU A 128 -0.26 13.87 -5.66
N LEU A 129 0.73 13.28 -6.34
CA LEU A 129 0.99 13.47 -7.76
C LEU A 129 0.67 12.19 -8.56
N VAL A 130 0.35 12.40 -9.82
CA VAL A 130 0.19 11.34 -10.82
C VAL A 130 1.10 11.67 -12.00
N GLY A 131 1.84 10.66 -12.46
CA GLY A 131 2.60 10.73 -13.70
C GLY A 131 1.64 10.82 -14.88
N ILE A 132 1.91 11.75 -15.79
CA ILE A 132 1.20 11.98 -17.05
C ILE A 132 2.21 11.92 -18.20
N GLY A 133 1.73 11.54 -19.39
CA GLY A 133 2.54 11.41 -20.59
C GLY A 133 3.16 10.02 -20.79
N LEU A 134 3.78 9.83 -21.97
CA LEU A 134 4.51 8.61 -22.29
C LEU A 134 5.66 8.43 -21.30
N PHE A 135 5.72 7.26 -20.66
CA PHE A 135 6.70 6.88 -19.62
C PHE A 135 6.54 7.55 -18.25
N ASP A 136 5.42 8.22 -17.97
CA ASP A 136 5.17 8.86 -16.67
C ASP A 136 6.28 9.89 -16.30
N ASN A 137 6.82 10.62 -17.28
CA ASN A 137 7.94 11.57 -17.10
C ASN A 137 7.51 12.98 -16.65
N ILE A 138 6.21 13.28 -16.68
CA ILE A 138 5.65 14.57 -16.27
C ILE A 138 4.77 14.31 -15.05
N TRP A 139 4.88 15.12 -14.01
CA TRP A 139 4.10 14.95 -12.78
C TRP A 139 3.07 16.05 -12.62
N GLN A 140 1.83 15.66 -12.33
CA GLN A 140 0.74 16.60 -12.09
C GLN A 140 0.06 16.30 -10.77
N ALA A 141 -0.36 17.37 -10.07
CA ALA A 141 -1.20 17.24 -8.88
C ALA A 141 -2.46 16.44 -9.19
N LYS A 142 -2.71 15.42 -8.37
CA LYS A 142 -3.89 14.59 -8.51
C LYS A 142 -5.15 15.42 -8.24
N GLU A 143 -6.01 15.54 -9.24
CA GLU A 143 -7.32 16.15 -9.03
C GLU A 143 -8.12 15.35 -8.00
N ARG A 144 -8.59 16.05 -6.96
CA ARG A 144 -9.49 15.46 -5.97
C ARG A 144 -10.85 15.25 -6.65
N ARG A 145 -11.20 14.00 -6.97
CA ARG A 145 -12.57 13.65 -7.35
C ARG A 145 -13.50 13.97 -6.17
N GLY A 146 -14.25 15.07 -6.29
CA GLY A 146 -15.17 15.56 -5.26
C GLY A 146 -15.11 17.08 -4.98
N GLY A 147 -14.43 17.87 -5.82
CA GLY A 147 -14.45 19.33 -5.77
C GLY A 147 -15.52 19.95 -6.68
N GLN A 148 -16.78 19.57 -6.50
CA GLN A 148 -18.00 20.37 -6.74
C GLN A 148 -19.17 19.70 -6.02
#